data_AF-A0A7V8BPB5-F1
#
_entry.id   AF-A0A7V8BPB5-F1
#
_cell.length_a   1.000
_cell.length_b   1.000
_cell.length_c   1.000
_cell.angle_alpha   90.00
_cell.angle_beta   90.00
_cell.angle_gamma   90.00
#
_symmetry.space_group_name_H-M   'P 1'
#
loop_
_entity.id
_entity.type
_entity.pdbx_description
1 polymer ?
#
loop_
_entity_poly.entity_id
_entity_poly.type
_entity_poly.pdbx_seq_one_letter_code
_entity_poly.pdbx_strand_id
1 'polypeptide(L)' 'MMAFFSNHKFIARLLMAMFFCPSILFSQKLSLKVYTTADGLPPFAAERIMQDRLGNLWITTGGGVVMY' A
#
# COMPACT_ATOMS: atom_id res chain seq x y z
N MET A 1 42.71 18.40 27.74
CA MET A 1 42.15 17.11 27.29
C MET A 1 40.94 17.41 26.42
N MET A 2 41.14 17.56 25.10
CA MET A 2 40.07 17.81 24.12
C MET A 2 40.35 16.89 22.92
N ALA A 3 39.50 15.89 22.71
CA ALA A 3 39.62 14.97 21.59
C ALA A 3 39.06 15.64 20.32
N PHE A 4 39.95 15.97 19.39
CA PHE A 4 39.61 16.43 18.05
C PHE A 4 39.04 15.23 17.27
N PHE A 5 37.72 15.08 17.26
CA PHE A 5 37.04 14.03 16.49
C PHE A 5 37.35 14.22 14.99
N SER A 6 37.86 13.18 14.34
CA SER A 6 38.28 13.20 12.94
C SER A 6 37.08 13.27 11.98
N ASN A 7 36.94 14.39 11.27
CA ASN A 7 35.91 14.64 10.26
C ASN A 7 35.83 13.54 9.18
N HIS A 8 36.96 12.93 8.82
CA HIS A 8 37.02 11.84 7.83
C HIS A 8 36.29 10.57 8.29
N LYS A 9 36.34 10.25 9.60
CA LYS A 9 35.62 9.09 10.16
C LYS A 9 34.10 9.33 10.20
N PHE A 10 33.69 10.59 10.37
CA PHE A 10 32.28 10.97 10.35
C PHE A 10 31.70 10.89 8.94
N ILE A 11 32.41 11.44 7.94
CA ILE A 11 32.00 11.38 6.53
C ILE A 11 31.92 9.92 6.04
N ALA A 12 32.89 9.08 6.40
CA ALA A 12 32.88 7.67 6.02
C ALA A 12 31.63 6.92 6.56
N ARG A 13 31.22 7.21 7.80
CA ARG A 13 29.99 6.64 8.39
C ARG A 13 28.74 7.10 7.65
N LEU A 14 28.69 8.37 7.25
CA LEU A 14 27.55 8.96 6.55
C LEU A 14 27.41 8.37 5.13
N LEU A 15 28.53 8.18 4.43
CA LEU A 15 28.57 7.53 3.10
C LEU A 15 28.16 6.05 3.18
N MET A 16 28.64 5.32 4.20
CA MET A 16 28.28 3.92 4.40
C MET A 16 26.79 3.75 4.71
N ALA A 17 26.22 4.64 5.53
CA ALA A 17 24.78 4.67 5.81
C ALA A 17 23.95 4.97 4.56
N MET A 18 24.39 5.92 3.72
CA MET A 18 23.72 6.21 2.44
C MET A 18 23.74 5.03 1.47
N PHE A 19 24.81 4.24 1.44
CA PHE A 19 24.91 3.07 0.55
C PHE A 19 24.06 1.89 1.02
N PHE A 20 23.91 1.69 2.34
CA PHE A 20 23.09 0.61 2.91
C PHE A 20 21.61 0.96 3.07
N CYS A 21 21.24 2.23 3.19
CA CYS A 21 19.87 2.68 3.38
C CYS A 21 18.89 2.28 2.25
N PRO A 22 19.22 2.43 0.94
CA PRO A 22 18.26 2.13 -0.11
C PRO A 22 17.92 0.64 -0.23
N SER A 23 18.72 -0.26 0.34
CA SER A 23 18.47 -1.70 0.36
C SER A 23 17.30 -2.11 1.27
N ILE A 24 16.84 -1.21 2.13
CA ILE A 24 15.79 -1.45 3.15
C ILE A 24 14.48 -0.73 2.78
N LEU A 25 14.49 0.07 1.72
CA LEU A 25 13.31 0.78 1.23
C LEU A 25 12.49 -0.14 0.33
N PHE A 26 11.55 -0.87 0.93
CA PHE A 26 10.53 -1.62 0.18
C PHE A 26 9.46 -0.65 -0.35
N SER A 27 9.07 -0.81 -1.61
CA SER A 27 7.91 -0.10 -2.17
C SER A 27 6.61 -0.61 -1.53
N GLN A 28 5.62 0.26 -1.34
CA GLN A 28 4.31 -0.16 -0.84
C GLN A 28 3.64 -1.12 -1.82
N LYS A 29 3.29 -2.33 -1.35
CA LYS A 29 2.48 -3.27 -2.11
C LYS A 29 1.01 -2.89 -1.94
N LEU A 30 0.32 -2.65 -3.05
CA LEU A 30 -1.13 -2.43 -3.03
C LEU A 30 -1.84 -3.74 -2.68
N SER A 31 -2.61 -3.75 -1.58
CA SER A 31 -3.44 -4.88 -1.19
C SER A 31 -4.77 -4.81 -1.95
N LEU A 32 -4.86 -5.50 -3.08
CA LEU A 32 -6.09 -5.61 -3.87
C LEU A 32 -6.85 -6.88 -3.46
N LYS A 33 -8.13 -6.72 -3.10
CA LYS A 33 -9.08 -7.83 -2.93
C LYS A 33 -9.93 -7.96 -4.19
N VAL A 34 -10.00 -9.16 -4.76
CA VAL A 34 -10.80 -9.46 -5.96
C VAL A 34 -12.09 -10.14 -5.51
N TYR A 35 -13.24 -9.59 -5.93
CA TYR A 35 -14.55 -10.20 -5.71
C TYR A 35 -15.02 -10.88 -6.99
N THR A 36 -15.52 -12.10 -6.86
CA THR A 36 -15.95 -12.95 -7.97
C THR A 36 -17.35 -13.51 -7.72
N THR A 37 -17.88 -14.25 -8.68
CA THR A 37 -19.16 -14.96 -8.51
C THR A 37 -19.13 -15.97 -7.37
N ALA A 38 -17.96 -16.52 -7.02
CA ALA A 38 -17.80 -17.40 -5.86
C ALA A 38 -17.97 -16.66 -4.53
N ASP A 39 -17.76 -15.34 -4.52
CA ASP A 39 -17.94 -14.48 -3.34
C ASP A 39 -19.36 -13.89 -3.24
N GLY A 40 -20.23 -14.22 -4.21
CA GLY A 40 -21.60 -13.70 -4.30
C GLY A 40 -21.80 -12.57 -5.33
N LEU A 41 -20.78 -12.23 -6.13
CA LEU A 41 -20.90 -11.17 -7.13
C LEU A 41 -21.75 -11.67 -8.30
N PRO A 42 -22.79 -10.94 -8.72
CA PRO A 42 -23.54 -11.33 -9.90
C PRO A 42 -22.61 -11.40 -11.12
N PRO A 43 -22.86 -12.29 -12.10
CA PRO A 43 -22.04 -12.45 -13.31
C PRO A 43 -22.25 -11.31 -14.32
N PHE A 44 -22.34 -10.08 -13.82
CA PHE A 44 -22.56 -8.86 -14.58
C PHE A 44 -21.45 -7.87 -14.25
N ALA A 45 -21.10 -7.02 -15.22
CA ALA A 45 -20.13 -5.96 -14.97
C ALA A 45 -20.62 -5.02 -13.87
N ALA A 46 -19.71 -4.60 -12.99
CA ALA A 46 -19.96 -3.51 -12.06
C ALA A 46 -20.11 -2.19 -12.83
N GLU A 47 -21.22 -1.48 -12.61
CA GLU A 47 -21.52 -0.23 -13.28
C GLU A 47 -21.19 0.98 -12.39
N ARG A 48 -21.50 0.89 -11.09
CA ARG A 48 -21.17 1.90 -10.08
C ARG A 48 -20.82 1.24 -8.76
N ILE A 49 -19.97 1.93 -7.99
CA ILE A 49 -19.51 1.51 -6.67
C ILE A 49 -19.66 2.70 -5.73
N MET A 50 -20.25 2.49 -4.55
CA MET A 50 -20.40 3.49 -3.50
C MET A 50 -20.13 2.86 -2.14
N GLN A 51 -19.49 3.60 -1.23
CA GLN A 51 -19.32 3.18 0.16
C GLN A 51 -20.31 3.91 1.06
N ASP A 52 -20.98 3.20 1.96
CA ASP A 52 -21.81 3.83 2.98
C ASP A 52 -21.00 4.28 4.20
N ARG A 53 -21.68 4.89 5.19
CA ARG A 53 -21.02 5.41 6.40
C ARG A 53 -20.54 4.32 7.36
N LEU A 54 -21.06 3.10 7.23
CA LEU A 54 -20.65 1.95 8.03
C LEU A 54 -19.48 1.20 7.39
N GLY A 55 -19.11 1.58 6.16
CA GLY A 55 -17.98 1.04 5.43
C GLY A 55 -18.37 -0.04 4.42
N ASN A 56 -19.67 -0.37 4.28
CA ASN A 56 -20.11 -1.38 3.31
C ASN A 56 -19.98 -0.84 1.88
N LEU A 57 -19.59 -1.72 0.97
CA LEU A 57 -19.49 -1.43 -0.46
C LEU A 57 -20.76 -1.87 -1.17
N TRP A 58 -21.44 -0.88 -1.73
CA TRP A 58 -22.62 -1.05 -2.59
C TRP A 58 -22.19 -1.04 -4.05
N ILE A 59 -22.47 -2.12 -4.76
CA ILE A 59 -22.11 -2.29 -6.16
C ILE A 59 -23.38 -2.48 -6.97
N THR A 60 -23.59 -1.62 -7.97
CA THR A 60 -24.68 -1.79 -8.94
C THR A 60 -24.16 -2.56 -10.14
N THR A 61 -24.93 -3.56 -10.57
CA THR A 61 -24.64 -4.38 -11.74
C THR A 61 -25.88 -4.43 -12.63
N GLY A 62 -25.74 -4.88 -13.89
CA GLY A 62 -26.89 -5.12 -14.76
C GLY A 62 -27.91 -6.14 -14.20
N GLY A 63 -27.53 -6.96 -13.21
CA GLY A 63 -28.41 -7.92 -12.54
C GLY A 63 -29.00 -7.45 -11.21
N GLY A 64 -28.73 -6.21 -10.78
CA GLY A 64 -29.18 -5.67 -9.51
C GLY A 64 -28.06 -5.13 -8.62
N VAL A 65 -28.37 -4.92 -7.34
CA VAL A 65 -27.48 -4.29 -6.35
C VAL A 65 -26.98 -5.33 -5.36
N VAL A 66 -25.69 -5.29 -5.04
CA VAL A 66 -25.07 -6.14 -4.01
C VAL A 66 -24.27 -5.32 -2.99
N MET A 67 -24.18 -5.84 -1.77
CA MET A 67 -23.51 -5.23 -0.63
C MET A 67 -22.41 -6.16 -0.10
N TYR A 68 -21.22 -5.60 0.13
CA TYR A 68 -20.05 -6.28 0.70
C TYR A 68 -19.46 -5.56 1.90
#